data_AF-A0A4Y2T819-F1
#
_entry.id   AF-A0A4Y2T819-F1
#
_cell.length_a   1.000
_cell.length_b   1.000
_cell.length_c   1.000
_cell.angle_alpha   90.00
_cell.angle_beta   90.00
_cell.angle_gamma   90.00
#
_symmetry.space_group_name_H-M   'P 1'
#
loop_
_entity.id
_entity.type
_entity.pdbx_description
1 polymer ?
#
loop_
_entity_poly.entity_id
_entity_poly.type
_entity_poly.pdbx_seq_one_letter_code
_entity_poly.pdbx_strand_id
1 'polypeptide(L)'
;MILKTATGEKAKIQEKLDASIECGSRKFQHRVYVADITDSCILGLEFLQKLKFTVDLEKNEMRTGSEKISLLSGNTQHRKRTSD
;
A
#
# COMPACT_ATOMS: atom_id res chain seq x y z
N MET A 1 -11.62 0.55 -17.69
CA MET A 1 -10.22 0.14 -17.48
C MET A 1 -10.22 -1.01 -16.47
N ILE A 2 -9.44 -2.07 -16.70
CA ILE A 2 -9.35 -3.23 -15.80
C ILE A 2 -7.93 -3.29 -15.26
N LEU A 3 -7.77 -3.34 -13.95
CA LEU A 3 -6.50 -3.59 -13.28
C LEU A 3 -6.31 -5.09 -13.13
N LYS A 4 -5.10 -5.59 -13.38
CA LYS A 4 -4.71 -6.96 -13.01
C LYS A 4 -3.76 -6.88 -11.83
N THR A 5 -4.09 -7.55 -10.74
CA THR A 5 -3.25 -7.60 -9.53
C THR A 5 -2.07 -8.55 -9.74
N ALA A 6 -1.10 -8.53 -8.82
CA ALA A 6 0.04 -9.46 -8.85
C ALA A 6 -0.40 -10.93 -8.69
N THR A 7 -1.51 -11.19 -7.98
CA THR A 7 -2.13 -12.52 -7.84
C THR A 7 -2.88 -12.95 -9.10
N GLY A 8 -3.06 -12.05 -10.07
CA GLY A 8 -3.71 -12.32 -11.35
C GLY A 8 -5.21 -12.02 -11.38
N GLU A 9 -5.78 -11.58 -10.27
CA GLU A 9 -7.16 -11.13 -10.16
C GLU A 9 -7.37 -9.89 -11.03
N LYS A 10 -8.61 -9.71 -11.47
CA LYS A 10 -9.00 -8.59 -12.34
C LYS A 10 -10.03 -7.76 -11.63
N ALA A 11 -9.74 -6.49 -11.44
CA ALA A 11 -10.66 -5.54 -10.83
C ALA A 11 -10.99 -4.43 -11.82
N LYS A 12 -12.28 -4.10 -11.95
CA LYS A 12 -12.69 -2.96 -12.78
C LYS A 12 -12.40 -1.67 -12.01
N ILE A 13 -11.63 -0.78 -12.63
CA ILE A 13 -11.37 0.54 -12.07
C ILE A 13 -12.66 1.36 -12.21
N GLN A 14 -13.18 1.83 -11.09
CA GLN A 14 -14.36 2.68 -11.00
C GLN A 14 -13.97 4.14 -11.24
N GLU A 15 -12.91 4.60 -10.58
CA GLU A 15 -12.42 5.98 -10.69
C GLU A 15 -10.91 6.09 -10.38
N LYS A 16 -10.35 7.26 -10.64
CA LYS A 16 -8.99 7.65 -10.27
C LYS A 16 -9.07 8.86 -9.36
N LEU A 17 -8.39 8.80 -8.22
CA LEU A 17 -8.36 9.89 -7.24
C LEU A 17 -6.93 10.30 -6.96
N ASP A 18 -6.68 11.59 -6.79
CA ASP A 18 -5.39 12.06 -6.29
C ASP A 18 -5.46 12.05 -4.76
N ALA A 19 -4.72 11.14 -4.14
CA ALA A 19 -4.72 10.91 -2.70
C ALA A 19 -3.34 11.14 -2.10
N SER A 20 -3.31 11.42 -0.80
CA SER A 20 -2.06 11.50 -0.08
C SER A 20 -1.82 10.24 0.75
N ILE A 21 -0.74 9.53 0.45
CA ILE A 21 -0.33 8.29 1.11
C ILE A 21 0.78 8.64 2.10
N GLU A 22 0.55 8.30 3.36
CA GLU A 22 1.51 8.48 4.45
C GLU A 22 2.14 7.15 4.82
N CYS A 23 3.47 7.16 4.97
CA CYS A 23 4.27 5.98 5.25
C CYS A 23 5.38 6.39 6.24
N GLY A 24 5.21 6.05 7.52
CA GLY A 24 6.08 6.61 8.56
C GLY A 24 5.86 8.13 8.70
N SER A 25 6.94 8.91 8.65
CA SER A 25 6.90 10.38 8.66
C SER A 25 6.78 11.00 7.26
N ARG A 26 6.83 10.18 6.20
CA ARG A 26 6.77 10.67 4.82
C ARG A 26 5.36 10.67 4.30
N LYS A 27 5.02 11.72 3.58
CA LYS A 27 3.75 11.89 2.90
C LYS A 27 3.97 12.13 1.41
N PHE A 28 3.27 11.37 0.59
CA PHE A 28 3.37 11.42 -0.86
C PHE A 28 2.01 11.72 -1.47
N GLN A 29 1.96 12.51 -2.52
CA GLN A 29 0.76 12.63 -3.36
C GLN A 29 0.87 11.63 -4.51
N HIS A 30 -0.16 10.81 -4.68
CA HIS A 30 -0.20 9.82 -5.74
C HIS A 30 -1.62 9.61 -6.24
N ARG A 31 -1.74 9.32 -7.54
CA ARG A 31 -3.01 8.96 -8.13
C ARG A 31 -3.33 7.50 -7.81
N VAL A 32 -4.33 7.29 -6.98
CA VAL A 32 -4.84 5.97 -6.64
C VAL A 32 -6.00 5.58 -7.54
N TYR A 33 -6.19 4.28 -7.69
CA TYR A 33 -7.29 3.70 -8.43
C TYR A 33 -8.29 3.13 -7.45
N VAL A 34 -9.54 3.54 -7.57
CA VAL A 34 -10.64 2.94 -6.79
C VAL A 34 -11.20 1.80 -7.62
N ALA A 35 -11.25 0.61 -7.02
CA ALA A 35 -11.79 -0.59 -7.63
C ALA A 35 -12.50 -1.40 -6.55
N ASP A 36 -13.44 -2.23 -6.99
CA ASP A 36 -14.07 -3.22 -6.10
C ASP A 36 -13.09 -4.39 -5.92
N ILE A 37 -12.34 -4.37 -4.82
CA ILE A 37 -11.33 -5.36 -4.45
C ILE A 37 -11.62 -5.89 -3.04
N THR A 38 -11.19 -7.12 -2.76
CA THR A 38 -11.38 -7.76 -1.44
C THR A 38 -10.46 -7.18 -0.38
N ASP A 39 -9.26 -6.75 -0.77
CA ASP A 39 -8.30 -6.14 0.13
C ASP A 39 -8.62 -4.66 0.36
N SER A 40 -8.28 -4.15 1.55
CA SER A 40 -8.44 -2.71 1.85
C SER A 40 -7.61 -1.79 0.93
N CYS A 41 -6.44 -2.27 0.48
CA CYS A 41 -5.56 -1.54 -0.45
C CYS A 41 -4.53 -2.51 -1.04
N ILE A 42 -4.16 -2.29 -2.31
CA ILE A 42 -3.07 -3.02 -2.98
C ILE A 42 -2.01 -2.01 -3.42
N LEU A 43 -0.76 -2.24 -3.02
CA LEU A 43 0.38 -1.45 -3.46
C LEU A 43 1.01 -2.07 -4.71
N GLY A 44 1.02 -1.31 -5.82
CA GLY A 44 1.67 -1.74 -7.05
C GLY A 44 3.20 -1.67 -6.95
N LEU A 45 3.89 -2.58 -7.67
CA LEU A 45 5.35 -2.60 -7.70
C LEU A 45 5.94 -1.30 -8.25
N GLU A 46 5.31 -0.68 -9.24
CA GLU A 46 5.71 0.62 -9.81
C GLU A 46 5.72 1.72 -8.73
N PHE A 47 4.72 1.73 -7.85
CA PHE A 47 4.64 2.70 -6.75
C PHE A 47 5.78 2.50 -5.75
N LEU A 48 6.05 1.25 -5.38
CA LEU A 48 7.16 0.90 -4.48
C LEU A 48 8.50 1.34 -5.08
N GLN A 49 8.74 1.06 -6.36
CA GLN A 49 9.96 1.46 -7.05
C GLN A 49 10.10 2.99 -7.14
N LYS A 50 9.02 3.69 -7.51
CA LYS A 50 9.02 5.15 -7.65
C LYS A 50 9.37 5.86 -6.34
N LEU A 51 8.89 5.32 -5.22
CA LEU A 51 9.14 5.87 -3.88
C LEU A 51 10.40 5.26 -3.21
N LYS A 52 11.16 4.44 -3.95
CA LYS A 52 12.37 3.76 -3.49
C LYS A 52 12.13 2.97 -2.20
N PHE A 53 10.95 2.34 -2.11
CA PHE A 53 10.68 1.37 -1.08
C PHE A 53 11.42 0.07 -1.40
N THR A 54 12.13 -0.44 -0.41
CA THR A 54 12.71 -1.78 -0.43
C THR A 54 11.90 -2.67 0.50
N VAL A 55 11.43 -3.80 0.01
CA VAL A 55 10.76 -4.82 0.84
C VAL A 55 11.80 -5.88 1.22
N ASP A 56 12.04 -6.03 2.51
CA ASP A 56 12.91 -7.07 3.08
C ASP A 56 12.01 -8.11 3.76
N LEU A 57 11.77 -9.22 3.06
CA LEU A 57 10.89 -10.29 3.52
C LEU A 57 11.51 -11.09 4.67
N GLU A 58 12.85 -11.17 4.75
CA GLU A 58 13.55 -11.87 5.85
C GLU A 58 13.34 -11.15 7.17
N LYS A 59 13.40 -9.82 7.14
CA LYS A 59 13.16 -8.97 8.32
C LYS A 59 11.69 -8.57 8.49
N ASN A 60 10.83 -8.98 7.55
CA ASN A 60 9.42 -8.61 7.50
C ASN A 60 9.21 -7.09 7.66
N GLU A 61 9.98 -6.31 6.89
CA GLU A 61 9.95 -4.85 6.94
C GLU A 61 10.04 -4.21 5.55
N MET A 62 9.45 -3.04 5.40
CA MET A 62 9.62 -2.16 4.26
C MET A 62 10.48 -0.97 4.67
N ARG A 63 11.41 -0.56 3.81
CA ARG A 63 12.36 0.53 4.07
C ARG A 63 12.23 1.62 3.03
N THR A 64 12.27 2.88 3.44
CA THR A 64 12.40 4.04 2.53
C THR A 64 13.34 5.07 3.13
N GLY A 65 14.43 5.40 2.42
CA GLY A 65 15.51 6.22 2.99
C GLY A 65 16.02 5.64 4.31
N SER A 66 15.88 6.41 5.40
CA SER A 66 16.26 6.01 6.77
C SER A 66 15.12 5.39 7.58
N GLU A 67 13.91 5.34 7.03
CA GLU A 67 12.72 4.84 7.74
C GLU A 67 12.54 3.34 7.53
N LYS A 68 12.12 2.67 8.61
CA LYS A 68 11.78 1.26 8.64
C LYS A 68 10.32 1.13 9.05
N ILE A 69 9.59 0.29 8.32
CA ILE A 69 8.16 0.08 8.48
C ILE A 69 7.97 -1.42 8.63
N SER A 70 7.73 -1.88 9.85
CA SER A 70 7.47 -3.30 10.10
C SER A 70 6.18 -3.73 9.41
N LEU A 71 6.22 -4.84 8.68
CA LEU A 71 5.05 -5.44 8.07
C LEU A 71 4.28 -6.21 9.14
N LEU A 72 2.96 -6.02 9.18
CA LEU A 72 2.09 -6.78 10.07
C LEU A 72 1.85 -8.17 9.47
N SER A 73 1.99 -9.22 10.29
CA SER A 73 1.54 -10.56 9.90
C SER A 73 0.03 -10.70 10.15
N GLY A 74 -0.63 -11.55 9.36
CA GLY A 74 -2.10 -11.67 9.27
C GLY A 74 -2.86 -12.11 10.54
N ASN A 75 -2.17 -12.24 11.68
CA ASN A 75 -2.79 -12.53 12.98
C ASN A 75 -2.85 -11.33 13.93
N THR A 76 -2.45 -10.14 13.50
CA THR A 76 -2.56 -8.93 14.34
C THR A 76 -3.96 -8.33 14.20
N GLN A 77 -4.80 -8.65 15.18
CA GLN A 77 -6.12 -8.08 15.41
C GLN A 77 -6.10 -6.57 15.20
N HIS A 78 -7.01 -6.07 14.35
CA HIS A 78 -7.30 -4.65 14.11
C HIS A 78 -7.06 -3.81 15.37
N ARG A 79 -5.93 -3.09 15.44
CA ARG A 79 -5.82 -1.98 16.38
C ARG A 79 -6.81 -0.92 15.88
N LYS A 80 -7.97 -0.84 16.54
CA LYS A 80 -8.84 0.34 16.47
C LYS A 80 -7.95 1.55 16.76
N ARG A 81 -7.77 2.44 15.78
CA ARG A 81 -7.33 3.80 16.07
C ARG A 81 -8.52 4.48 16.75
N THR A 82 -8.54 4.52 18.08
CA THR A 82 -9.32 5.53 18.80
C THR A 82 -8.67 6.87 18.49
N SER A 83 -9.40 7.74 17.81
CA SER A 83 -9.05 9.14 17.67
C SER A 83 -9.66 9.84 18.90
N ASP A 84 -8.84 10.63 19.61
CA ASP A 84 -9.32 11.66 20.53
C ASP A 84 -9.83 12.87 19.74
#